data_AF-A0A1X2GMS1-F1
#
_entry.id   AF-A0A1X2GMS1-F1
#
_cell.length_a   1.000
_cell.length_b   1.000
_cell.length_c   1.000
_cell.angle_alpha   90.00
_cell.angle_beta   90.00
_cell.angle_gamma   90.00
#
_symmetry.space_group_name_H-M   'P 1'
#
loop_
_entity.id
_entity.type
_entity.pdbx_description
1 polymer ?
#
loop_
_entity_poly.entity_id
_entity_poly.type
_entity_poly.pdbx_seq_one_letter_code
_entity_poly.pdbx_strand_id
1 'polypeptide(L)'
;MFTRSQAAAQRGNPVECAGCHHPCQQVNLHSPAFGNDETNVDSWFQLLTSSTVGIAGLRHIVVEQDARVCHLHFATPASAYFFFHSPHRRGPLRAVLGNMTIVQSTSVNHRWTRYHQGRHYPGQPCHHNYDVPVPPPSVPYYHRHHRHRRRRGGN
;
A
#
# COMPACT_ATOMS: atom_id res chain seq x y z
N MET A 1 -1.23 4.45 -31.37
CA MET A 1 0.04 3.92 -30.82
C MET A 1 0.64 4.96 -29.90
N PHE A 2 0.63 4.76 -28.59
CA PHE A 2 1.61 5.29 -27.63
C PHE A 2 1.45 4.52 -26.31
N THR A 3 2.22 3.44 -26.16
CA THR A 3 2.47 2.80 -24.87
C THR A 3 3.54 3.61 -24.15
N ARG A 4 3.13 4.54 -23.26
CA ARG A 4 4.03 5.07 -22.23
C ARG A 4 3.86 4.18 -21.01
N SER A 5 4.65 3.12 -20.94
CA SER A 5 4.94 2.47 -19.65
C SER A 5 5.74 3.50 -18.85
N GLN A 6 5.06 4.29 -18.01
CA GLN A 6 5.72 5.17 -17.06
C GLN A 6 6.51 4.30 -16.09
N ALA A 7 7.82 4.54 -16.05
CA ALA A 7 8.70 3.89 -15.11
C ALA A 7 8.30 4.30 -13.70
N ALA A 8 7.93 3.32 -12.87
CA ALA A 8 7.91 3.49 -11.43
C ALA A 8 9.25 4.14 -11.04
N ALA A 9 9.21 5.32 -10.41
CA ALA A 9 10.41 5.98 -9.92
C ALA A 9 10.97 5.14 -8.76
N GLN A 10 11.76 4.13 -9.10
CA GLN A 10 12.39 3.24 -8.15
C GLN A 10 13.65 3.96 -7.64
N ARG A 11 13.65 4.36 -6.38
CA ARG A 11 14.92 4.46 -5.66
C ARG A 11 15.56 3.07 -5.79
N GLY A 12 16.79 2.99 -6.29
CA GLY A 12 17.44 1.71 -6.53
C GLY A 12 17.24 0.80 -5.32
N ASN A 13 16.54 -0.33 -5.53
CA ASN A 13 16.20 -1.24 -4.45
C ASN A 13 17.52 -1.58 -3.75
N PRO A 14 17.67 -1.39 -2.43
CA PRO A 14 18.77 -2.04 -1.74
C PRO A 14 18.60 -3.52 -2.09
N VAL A 15 19.59 -4.12 -2.75
CA VAL A 15 19.56 -5.54 -3.15
C VAL A 15 19.26 -6.44 -1.92
N GLU A 16 19.39 -5.88 -0.72
CA GLU A 16 19.19 -6.49 0.59
C GLU A 16 17.95 -5.98 1.36
N CYS A 17 17.00 -5.25 0.74
CA CYS A 17 15.81 -4.79 1.47
C CYS A 17 14.87 -5.97 1.75
N ALA A 18 14.94 -6.53 2.96
CA ALA A 18 14.03 -7.57 3.44
C ALA A 18 12.54 -7.22 3.20
N GLY A 19 12.18 -5.94 3.35
CA GLY A 19 10.83 -5.44 3.10
C GLY A 19 10.36 -5.56 1.65
N CYS A 20 11.26 -5.66 0.67
CA CYS A 20 10.89 -5.91 -0.73
C CYS A 20 10.59 -7.39 -1.01
N HIS A 21 11.11 -8.30 -0.18
CA HIS A 21 10.93 -9.75 -0.34
C HIS A 21 9.76 -10.32 0.48
N HIS A 22 9.32 -9.59 1.50
CA HIS A 22 8.28 -10.08 2.42
C HIS A 22 7.04 -9.19 2.42
N PRO A 23 5.88 -9.70 1.97
CA PRO A 23 4.61 -8.94 1.95
C PRO A 23 4.21 -8.39 3.32
N CYS A 24 4.43 -9.13 4.41
CA CYS A 24 4.13 -8.71 5.79
C CYS A 24 5.03 -7.59 6.32
N GLN A 25 5.97 -7.11 5.51
CA GLN A 25 6.78 -5.92 5.76
C GLN A 25 6.43 -4.77 4.81
N GLN A 26 5.33 -4.90 4.05
CA GLN A 26 4.89 -3.91 3.08
C GLN A 26 3.51 -3.40 3.43
N VAL A 27 3.29 -2.09 3.35
CA VAL A 27 2.00 -1.44 3.61
C VAL A 27 1.69 -0.45 2.50
N ASN A 28 0.44 -0.39 2.04
CA ASN A 28 0.03 0.54 1.01
C ASN A 28 -0.57 1.81 1.62
N LEU A 29 -0.12 2.97 1.15
CA LEU A 29 -0.74 4.26 1.41
C LEU A 29 -1.41 4.77 0.14
N HIS A 30 -2.72 5.00 0.19
CA HIS A 30 -3.45 5.65 -0.88
C HIS A 30 -3.69 7.11 -0.48
N SER A 31 -3.28 8.05 -1.31
CA SER A 31 -3.58 9.47 -1.14
C SER A 31 -3.55 10.20 -2.48
N PRO A 32 -4.49 11.14 -2.75
CA PRO A 32 -4.40 12.02 -3.91
C PRO A 32 -3.06 12.76 -4.04
N ALA A 33 -2.37 13.00 -2.93
CA ALA A 33 -1.09 13.71 -2.90
C ALA A 33 0.00 12.99 -3.73
N PHE A 34 -0.06 11.66 -3.85
CA PHE A 34 0.91 10.89 -4.62
C PHE A 34 0.71 10.99 -6.14
N GLY A 35 -0.40 11.54 -6.61
CA GLY A 35 -0.63 11.79 -8.03
C GLY A 35 -0.01 13.10 -8.55
N ASN A 36 0.81 13.78 -7.74
CA ASN A 36 1.52 14.98 -8.17
C ASN A 36 2.92 14.61 -8.69
N ASP A 37 3.14 14.86 -9.99
CA ASP A 37 4.36 14.52 -10.71
C ASP A 37 5.58 15.38 -10.31
N GLU A 38 5.35 16.53 -9.66
CA GLU A 38 6.42 17.44 -9.26
C GLU A 38 7.25 16.94 -8.08
N THR A 39 6.71 16.01 -7.28
CA THR A 39 7.40 15.51 -6.08
C THR A 39 8.12 14.20 -6.36
N ASN A 40 9.45 14.23 -6.33
CA ASN A 40 10.26 13.03 -6.49
C ASN A 40 10.17 12.09 -5.27
N VAL A 41 10.61 10.84 -5.45
CA VAL A 41 10.51 9.78 -4.44
C VAL A 41 11.40 10.02 -3.22
N ASP A 42 12.57 10.66 -3.38
CA ASP A 42 13.43 10.98 -2.24
C ASP A 42 12.78 12.03 -1.31
N SER A 43 12.10 13.03 -1.88
CA SER A 43 11.31 14.01 -1.12
C SER A 43 10.18 13.35 -0.35
N TRP A 44 9.47 12.40 -0.98
CA TRP A 44 8.46 11.60 -0.27
C TRP A 44 9.07 10.78 0.87
N PHE A 45 10.20 10.13 0.63
CA PHE A 45 10.89 9.34 1.65
C PHE A 45 11.32 10.21 2.83
N GLN A 46 11.92 11.38 2.57
CA GLN A 46 12.32 12.35 3.58
C GLN A 46 11.11 12.84 4.40
N LEU A 47 10.00 13.15 3.74
CA LEU A 47 8.77 13.57 4.42
C LEU A 47 8.22 12.48 5.35
N LEU A 48 8.10 11.25 4.85
CA LEU A 48 7.54 10.12 5.60
C LEU A 48 8.44 9.68 6.78
N THR A 49 9.75 9.92 6.67
CA THR A 49 10.73 9.67 7.76
C THR A 49 10.99 10.88 8.65
N SER A 50 10.51 12.07 8.29
CA SER A 50 10.69 13.30 9.07
C SER A 50 10.09 13.19 10.47
N SER A 51 10.50 14.08 11.38
CA SER A 51 9.92 14.20 12.72
C SER A 51 8.42 14.52 12.72
N THR A 52 7.91 15.10 11.62
CA THR A 52 6.49 15.43 11.46
C THR A 52 5.65 14.17 11.30
N VAL A 53 6.06 13.24 10.44
CA VAL A 53 5.31 12.01 10.16
C VAL A 53 5.80 10.83 10.99
N GLY A 54 7.12 10.63 11.03
CA GLY A 54 7.79 9.71 11.95
C GLY A 54 7.50 8.24 11.71
N ILE A 55 7.48 7.75 10.46
CA ILE A 55 7.26 6.33 10.18
C ILE A 55 8.51 5.53 10.56
N ALA A 56 8.52 5.02 11.79
CA ALA A 56 9.62 4.23 12.33
C ALA A 56 9.86 2.93 11.55
N GLY A 57 11.13 2.66 11.23
CA GLY A 57 11.54 1.44 10.54
C GLY A 57 11.23 1.41 9.04
N LEU A 58 10.83 2.54 8.44
CA LEU A 58 10.72 2.67 6.99
C LEU A 58 12.11 2.57 6.35
N ARG A 59 12.25 1.76 5.31
CA ARG A 59 13.52 1.52 4.61
C ARG A 59 13.49 1.90 3.16
N HIS A 60 12.37 1.67 2.52
CA HIS A 60 12.19 1.89 1.10
C HIS A 60 10.74 2.26 0.83
N ILE A 61 10.52 3.05 -0.22
CA ILE A 61 9.19 3.34 -0.73
C ILE A 61 9.17 3.19 -2.24
N VAL A 62 8.03 2.79 -2.78
CA VAL A 62 7.72 2.87 -4.21
C VAL A 62 6.48 3.74 -4.37
N VAL A 63 6.54 4.74 -5.24
CA VAL A 63 5.41 5.62 -5.52
C VAL A 63 4.88 5.32 -6.92
N GLU A 64 3.62 4.92 -6.99
CA GLU A 64 2.85 4.73 -8.22
C GLU A 64 1.94 5.94 -8.40
N GLN A 65 2.39 6.92 -9.18
CA GLN A 65 1.70 8.20 -9.36
C GLN A 65 0.31 8.03 -9.98
N ASP A 66 0.21 7.24 -11.06
CA ASP A 66 -1.06 6.93 -11.74
C ASP A 66 -2.10 6.30 -10.81
N ALA A 67 -1.64 5.38 -9.96
CA ALA A 67 -2.50 4.68 -9.00
C ALA A 67 -2.73 5.49 -7.71
N ARG A 68 -1.98 6.57 -7.51
CA ARG A 68 -1.98 7.41 -6.30
C ARG A 68 -1.66 6.59 -5.05
N VAL A 69 -0.71 5.67 -5.19
CA VAL A 69 -0.29 4.73 -4.15
C VAL A 69 1.18 4.94 -3.82
N CYS A 70 1.51 4.89 -2.53
CA CYS A 70 2.86 4.73 -2.04
C CYS A 70 2.95 3.40 -1.28
N HIS A 71 3.79 2.50 -1.77
CA HIS A 71 4.14 1.26 -1.10
C HIS A 71 5.26 1.55 -0.10
N LEU A 72 5.00 1.29 1.18
CA LEU A 72 5.96 1.42 2.26
C LEU A 72 6.61 0.08 2.54
N HIS A 73 7.93 0.03 2.56
CA HIS A 73 8.70 -1.18 2.88
C HIS A 73 9.46 -0.98 4.19
N PHE A 74 9.20 -1.87 5.15
CA PHE A 74 9.73 -1.78 6.51
C PHE A 74 10.92 -2.72 6.74
N ALA A 75 11.83 -2.30 7.61
CA ALA A 75 13.01 -3.07 8.02
C ALA A 75 12.65 -4.40 8.69
N THR A 76 11.55 -4.44 9.44
CA THR A 76 11.14 -5.62 10.22
C THR A 76 9.62 -5.84 10.16
N PRO A 77 9.13 -7.08 10.35
CA PRO A 77 7.69 -7.36 10.49
C PRO A 77 7.04 -6.56 11.63
N ALA A 78 7.74 -6.40 12.76
CA ALA A 78 7.27 -5.62 13.89
C ALA A 78 7.01 -4.15 13.52
N SER A 79 7.91 -3.51 12.76
CA SER A 79 7.72 -2.12 12.32
C SER A 79 6.46 -1.96 11.46
N ALA A 80 6.25 -2.86 10.49
CA ALA A 80 5.05 -2.87 9.66
C ALA A 80 3.79 -3.17 10.49
N TYR A 81 3.85 -4.15 11.39
CA TYR A 81 2.76 -4.51 12.30
C TYR A 81 2.31 -3.33 13.14
N PHE A 82 3.24 -2.64 13.81
CA PHE A 82 2.91 -1.51 14.66
C PHE A 82 2.38 -0.33 13.85
N PHE A 83 2.96 -0.03 12.69
CA PHE A 83 2.43 1.00 11.81
C PHE A 83 1.00 0.69 11.38
N PHE A 84 0.74 -0.53 10.91
CA PHE A 84 -0.57 -0.95 10.45
C PHE A 84 -1.60 -1.02 11.59
N HIS A 85 -1.25 -1.55 12.77
CA HIS A 85 -2.23 -1.74 13.86
C HIS A 85 -2.33 -0.58 14.84
N SER A 86 -1.64 0.55 14.62
CA SER A 86 -1.69 1.73 15.49
C SER A 86 -2.34 2.93 14.79
N PRO A 87 -3.68 3.04 14.76
CA PRO A 87 -4.38 4.14 14.09
C PRO A 87 -3.94 5.53 14.54
N HIS A 88 -3.57 5.70 15.81
CA HIS A 88 -3.09 6.96 16.36
C HIS A 88 -1.80 7.47 15.68
N ARG A 89 -0.95 6.57 15.16
CA ARG A 89 0.26 6.93 14.41
C ARG A 89 -0.02 7.44 13.00
N ARG A 90 -1.28 7.37 12.55
CA ARG A 90 -1.72 7.83 11.23
C ARG A 90 -2.25 9.26 11.24
N GLY A 91 -2.42 9.88 12.41
CA GLY A 91 -2.86 11.27 12.55
C GLY A 91 -1.96 12.24 11.76
N PRO A 92 -0.63 12.19 11.95
CA PRO A 92 0.30 13.04 11.20
C PRO A 92 0.28 12.79 9.69
N LEU A 93 0.07 11.53 9.25
CA LEU A 93 -0.09 11.22 7.83
C LEU A 93 -1.27 11.95 7.22
N ARG A 94 -2.42 12.00 7.91
CA ARG A 94 -3.60 12.72 7.42
C ARG A 94 -3.40 14.23 7.40
N ALA A 95 -2.65 14.77 8.36
CA ALA A 95 -2.34 16.20 8.39
C ALA A 95 -1.49 16.63 7.18
N VAL A 96 -0.56 15.78 6.74
CA VAL A 96 0.38 16.08 5.65
C VAL A 96 -0.14 15.64 4.28
N LEU A 97 -0.73 14.45 4.20
CA LEU A 97 -1.20 13.83 2.94
C LEU A 97 -2.71 14.03 2.70
N GLY A 98 -3.42 14.67 3.63
CA GLY A 98 -4.85 14.93 3.57
C GLY A 98 -5.72 13.84 4.20
N ASN A 99 -6.96 14.21 4.52
CA ASN A 99 -7.93 13.36 5.23
C ASN A 99 -8.38 12.12 4.44
N MET A 100 -8.20 12.13 3.11
CA MET A 100 -8.47 10.98 2.24
C MET A 100 -7.38 9.91 2.27
N THR A 101 -6.35 10.07 3.11
CA THR A 101 -5.26 9.09 3.20
C THR A 101 -5.76 7.78 3.81
N ILE A 102 -5.64 6.70 3.05
CA ILE A 102 -6.03 5.34 3.45
C ILE A 102 -4.77 4.49 3.61
N VAL A 103 -4.67 3.84 4.76
CA VAL A 103 -3.66 2.81 5.02
C VAL A 103 -4.30 1.45 4.73
N GLN A 104 -3.74 0.70 3.79
CA GLN A 104 -4.27 -0.58 3.34
C GLN A 104 -3.22 -1.67 3.43
N SER A 105 -3.67 -2.90 3.67
CA SER A 105 -2.79 -4.05 3.63
C SER A 105 -2.30 -4.30 2.19
N THR A 106 -1.13 -4.91 2.04
CA THR A 106 -0.74 -5.49 0.75
C THR A 106 -1.53 -6.76 0.49
N SER A 107 -1.66 -7.15 -0.78
CA SER A 107 -2.25 -8.41 -1.17
C SER A 107 -1.32 -9.19 -2.08
N VAL A 108 -1.33 -10.51 -1.91
CA VAL A 108 -0.58 -11.47 -2.75
C VAL A 108 -1.55 -12.56 -3.14
N ASN A 109 -1.60 -12.90 -4.43
CA ASN A 109 -2.53 -13.91 -4.96
C ASN A 109 -3.98 -13.71 -4.48
N HIS A 110 -4.45 -12.45 -4.48
CA HIS A 110 -5.79 -12.05 -4.02
C HIS A 110 -6.11 -12.35 -2.55
N ARG A 111 -5.08 -12.48 -1.70
CA ARG A 111 -5.22 -12.64 -0.25
C ARG A 111 -4.53 -11.49 0.46
N TRP A 112 -5.19 -10.94 1.48
CA TRP A 112 -4.59 -9.88 2.29
C TRP A 112 -3.45 -10.45 3.11
N THR A 113 -2.35 -9.71 3.12
CA THR A 113 -1.22 -9.96 4.00
C THR A 113 -1.66 -9.81 5.46
N ARG A 114 -1.31 -10.79 6.29
CA ARG A 114 -1.41 -10.70 7.75
C ARG A 114 -0.08 -10.20 8.32
N TYR A 115 -0.10 -9.07 9.01
CA TYR A 115 1.09 -8.58 9.71
C TYR A 115 1.32 -9.34 11.00
N HIS A 116 2.59 -9.53 11.36
CA HIS A 116 3.01 -10.16 12.61
C HIS A 116 4.27 -9.48 13.15
N GLN A 117 4.55 -9.68 14.43
CA GLN A 117 5.73 -9.10 15.09
C GLN A 117 6.95 -10.02 15.02
N GLY A 118 6.75 -11.32 14.81
CA GLY A 118 7.81 -12.32 14.78
C GLY A 118 8.89 -12.00 13.74
N ARG A 119 10.15 -12.19 14.10
CA ARG A 119 11.29 -11.99 13.18
C ARG A 119 11.28 -13.06 12.10
N HIS A 120 11.72 -12.69 10.90
CA HIS A 120 12.11 -13.68 9.89
C HIS A 120 13.57 -14.05 10.10
N TYR A 121 13.86 -15.33 9.97
CA TYR A 121 15.23 -15.85 9.92
C TYR A 121 15.60 -16.18 8.47
N PRO A 122 16.87 -16.06 8.07
CA PRO A 122 17.31 -16.43 6.73
C PRO A 122 16.82 -17.83 6.35
N GLY A 123 16.22 -17.96 5.17
CA GLY A 123 15.70 -19.23 4.65
C GLY A 123 14.33 -19.67 5.19
N GLN A 124 13.73 -18.97 6.15
CA GLN A 124 12.37 -19.29 6.60
C GLN A 124 11.31 -18.55 5.78
N PRO A 125 10.34 -19.28 5.19
CA PRO A 125 9.20 -18.65 4.55
C PRO A 125 8.30 -17.98 5.60
N CYS A 126 7.71 -16.84 5.26
CA CYS A 126 6.73 -16.21 6.13
C CYS A 126 5.45 -17.07 6.17
N HIS A 127 5.21 -17.75 7.30
CA HIS A 127 4.08 -18.66 7.48
C HIS A 127 2.71 -17.97 7.59
N HIS A 128 2.65 -16.64 7.72
CA HIS A 128 1.43 -15.93 8.13
C HIS A 128 0.64 -15.31 6.95
N ASN A 129 1.08 -15.51 5.71
CA ASN A 129 0.75 -14.55 4.66
C ASN A 129 -0.66 -14.66 4.02
N TYR A 130 -1.52 -15.67 4.29
CA TYR A 130 -2.54 -16.01 3.28
C TYR A 130 -3.95 -16.47 3.74
N ASP A 131 -4.49 -16.09 4.90
CA ASP A 131 -5.78 -16.68 5.32
C ASP A 131 -7.03 -15.84 4.99
N VAL A 132 -6.88 -14.57 4.59
CA VAL A 132 -8.03 -13.67 4.37
C VAL A 132 -8.19 -13.35 2.88
N PRO A 133 -9.24 -13.85 2.21
CA PRO A 133 -9.53 -13.48 0.83
C PRO A 133 -9.79 -11.97 0.72
N VAL A 134 -9.30 -11.34 -0.35
CA VAL A 134 -9.69 -9.97 -0.70
C VAL A 134 -11.17 -10.00 -1.11
N PRO A 135 -12.06 -9.22 -0.44
CA PRO A 135 -13.44 -9.15 -0.87
C PRO A 135 -13.48 -8.59 -2.30
N PRO A 136 -14.43 -9.05 -3.15
CA PRO A 136 -14.56 -8.50 -4.50
C PRO A 136 -14.73 -6.98 -4.42
N PRO A 137 -14.19 -6.21 -5.40
CA PRO A 137 -14.33 -4.77 -5.41
C PRO A 137 -15.80 -4.40 -5.23
N SER A 138 -16.07 -3.46 -4.31
CA SER A 138 -17.42 -2.98 -4.04
C SER A 138 -18.01 -2.46 -5.35
N VAL A 139 -18.99 -3.20 -5.90
CA VAL A 139 -19.68 -2.81 -7.12
C VAL A 139 -20.30 -1.43 -6.87
N PRO A 140 -19.91 -0.39 -7.62
CA PRO A 140 -20.45 0.94 -7.43
C PRO A 140 -21.98 0.92 -7.49
N TYR A 141 -22.64 1.66 -6.61
CA TYR A 141 -24.10 1.63 -6.42
C TYR A 141 -24.88 1.78 -7.75
N TYR A 142 -24.36 2.56 -8.70
CA TYR A 142 -24.97 2.77 -10.01
C TYR A 142 -24.98 1.53 -10.93
N HIS A 143 -24.09 0.56 -10.73
CA HIS A 143 -24.12 -0.71 -11.49
C HIS A 143 -25.17 -1.70 -10.97
N ARG A 144 -25.69 -1.51 -9.75
CA ARG A 144 -26.69 -2.41 -9.15
C ARG A 144 -28.07 -2.27 -9.82
N HIS A 145 -28.38 -1.08 -10.35
CA HIS A 145 -29.68 -0.79 -10.97
C HIS A 145 -29.80 -1.18 -12.45
N HIS A 146 -28.70 -1.36 -13.17
CA HIS A 146 -28.76 -1.76 -14.58
C HIS A 146 -29.07 -3.24 -14.82
N ARG A 147 -28.84 -4.11 -13.82
CA ARG A 147 -29.06 -5.56 -13.98
C ARG A 147 -30.54 -5.95 -13.90
N HIS A 148 -31.39 -5.13 -13.30
CA HIS A 148 -32.83 -5.42 -13.17
C HIS A 148 -33.69 -5.04 -14.38
N ARG A 149 -33.19 -4.21 -15.31
CA ARG A 149 -33.99 -3.77 -16.48
C ARG A 149 -33.95 -4.70 -17.68
N ARG A 150 -33.03 -5.68 -17.75
CA ARG A 150 -32.92 -6.60 -18.91
C ARG A 150 -33.75 -7.88 -18.80
N ARG A 151 -34.64 -8.02 -17.80
CA ARG A 151 -35.51 -9.21 -17.64
C ARG A 151 -37.02 -8.93 -17.76
N ARG A 152 -37.44 -7.73 -18.15
CA ARG A 152 -38.85 -7.44 -18.51
C ARG A 152 -38.89 -6.73 -19.85
N GLY A 153 -38.94 -7.53 -20.91
CA GLY A 153 -39.02 -7.08 -22.30
C GLY A 153 -39.06 -8.27 -23.25
N GLY A 154 -39.77 -9.32 -22.84
CA GLY A 154 -39.91 -10.58 -23.57
C GLY A 154 -41.30 -11.12 -23.29
N ASN A 155 -42.28 -10.46 -23.90
CA ASN A 155 -43.52 -10.94 -24.50
C ASN A 155 -44.44 -9.74 -24.73
#